data_AF-A0A0C3CG26-F1
#
_entry.id   AF-A0A0C3CG26-F1
#
_cell.length_a   1.000
_cell.length_b   1.000
_cell.length_c   1.000
_cell.angle_alpha   90.00
_cell.angle_beta   90.00
_cell.angle_gamma   90.00
#
_symmetry.space_group_name_H-M   'P 1'
#
loop_
_entity.id
_entity.type
_entity.pdbx_description
1 polymer ?
#
loop_
_entity_poly.entity_id
_entity_poly.type
_entity_poly.pdbx_seq_one_letter_code
_entity_poly.pdbx_strand_id
1 'polypeptide(L)'
;MTTDTVLPPELEISRQVGHILWISVIVSTFAFAFSMVTFGTLSLWIIPAAYAFSLAHNITLLVLSAKERNRPPEARNGMLPATSKKGSIVCAWLLMLSWLAGAIMLAIFTIVVSQEKYERPYFYIVPWVEFSFAILEVGVMGFLAVQCVRERRRIIGLGSTAKWYQLGSFNPEGDRS
;
A
#
# COMPACT_ATOMS: atom_id res chain seq x y z
N MET A 1 25.40 -32.28 6.76
CA MET A 1 24.95 -32.18 5.35
C MET A 1 23.67 -31.35 5.37
N THR A 2 23.80 -30.04 5.26
CA THR A 2 22.70 -29.08 5.24
C THR A 2 22.12 -29.06 3.84
N THR A 3 20.90 -29.54 3.69
CA THR A 3 20.14 -29.45 2.44
C THR A 3 19.77 -27.99 2.24
N ASP A 4 20.48 -27.30 1.35
CA ASP A 4 20.10 -25.96 0.90
C ASP A 4 18.79 -26.07 0.14
N THR A 5 17.68 -25.88 0.85
CA THR A 5 16.35 -25.74 0.26
C THR A 5 16.34 -24.44 -0.52
N VAL A 6 16.60 -24.54 -1.83
CA VAL A 6 16.41 -23.44 -2.79
C VAL A 6 14.94 -23.05 -2.74
N LEU A 7 14.65 -21.98 -2.00
CA LEU A 7 13.30 -21.44 -1.87
C LEU A 7 12.88 -20.93 -3.26
N PRO A 8 11.68 -21.30 -3.74
CA PRO A 8 11.20 -20.82 -5.03
C PRO A 8 11.10 -19.28 -5.01
N PRO A 9 11.53 -18.60 -6.08
CA PRO A 9 11.63 -17.13 -6.13
C PRO A 9 10.29 -16.41 -5.89
N GLU A 10 9.17 -17.11 -6.04
CA GLU A 10 7.82 -16.58 -5.77
C GLU A 10 7.56 -16.29 -4.29
N LEU A 11 8.18 -17.06 -3.38
CA LEU A 11 7.99 -16.89 -1.93
C LEU A 11 8.70 -15.63 -1.40
N GLU A 12 9.80 -15.22 -2.02
CA GLU A 12 10.56 -14.03 -1.62
C GLU A 12 9.79 -12.73 -1.91
N ILE A 13 9.13 -12.65 -3.07
CA ILE A 13 8.37 -11.47 -3.49
C ILE A 13 7.16 -11.25 -2.56
N SER A 14 6.43 -12.31 -2.22
CA SER A 14 5.29 -12.22 -1.30
C SER A 14 5.70 -11.70 0.09
N ARG A 15 6.86 -12.16 0.57
CA ARG A 15 7.40 -11.75 1.88
C ARG A 15 7.85 -10.29 1.87
N GLN A 16 8.46 -9.82 0.78
CA GLN A 16 8.82 -8.41 0.61
C GLN A 16 7.59 -7.49 0.59
N VAL A 17 6.53 -7.87 -0.13
CA VAL A 17 5.28 -7.09 -0.19
C VAL A 17 4.64 -6.99 1.19
N GLY A 18 4.61 -8.09 1.95
CA GLY A 18 4.11 -8.09 3.33
C GLY A 18 4.88 -7.14 4.25
N HIS A 19 6.22 -7.12 4.15
CA HIS A 19 7.05 -6.22 4.95
C HIS A 19 6.82 -4.74 4.60
N ILE A 20 6.72 -4.43 3.31
CA ILE A 20 6.43 -3.06 2.83
C ILE A 20 5.06 -2.59 3.32
N LEU A 21 4.02 -3.43 3.23
CA LEU A 21 2.69 -3.11 3.74
C LEU A 21 2.66 -2.90 5.25
N TRP A 22 3.45 -3.66 5.99
CA TRP A 22 3.52 -3.52 7.44
C TRP A 22 4.21 -2.21 7.85
N ILE A 23 5.32 -1.88 7.18
CA ILE A 23 6.00 -0.58 7.34
C ILE A 23 5.05 0.56 6.99
N SER A 24 4.31 0.46 5.88
CA SER A 24 3.38 1.52 5.48
C SER A 24 2.30 1.75 6.52
N VAL A 25 1.70 0.69 7.09
CA VAL A 25 0.69 0.83 8.14
C VAL A 25 1.25 1.52 9.39
N ILE A 26 2.47 1.19 9.79
CA ILE A 26 3.11 1.84 10.94
C ILE A 26 3.33 3.33 10.67
N VAL A 27 3.88 3.65 9.50
CA VAL A 27 4.13 5.04 9.11
C VAL A 27 2.82 5.83 9.04
N SER A 28 1.78 5.27 8.42
CA SER A 28 0.45 5.88 8.37
C SER A 28 -0.16 6.06 9.76
N THR A 29 0.07 5.13 10.69
CA THR A 29 -0.44 5.22 12.07
C THR A 29 0.25 6.34 12.84
N PHE A 30 1.58 6.46 12.72
CA PHE A 30 2.32 7.57 13.33
C PHE A 30 1.92 8.92 12.74
N ALA A 31 1.78 9.00 11.41
CA ALA A 31 1.33 10.21 10.74
C ALA A 31 -0.10 10.60 11.19
N PHE A 32 -1.01 9.64 11.26
CA PHE A 32 -2.37 9.87 11.76
C PHE A 32 -2.38 10.34 13.23
N ALA A 33 -1.60 9.71 14.10
CA ALA A 33 -1.48 10.12 15.49
C ALA A 33 -0.92 11.54 15.61
N PHE A 34 0.09 11.89 14.81
CA PHE A 34 0.64 13.24 14.75
C PHE A 34 -0.41 14.26 14.27
N SER A 35 -1.14 13.96 13.20
CA SER A 35 -2.24 14.80 12.70
C SER A 35 -3.39 14.97 13.70
N MET A 36 -3.65 13.95 14.53
CA MET A 36 -4.65 14.05 15.60
C MET A 36 -4.19 14.93 16.76
N VAL A 37 -2.88 15.05 17.00
CA VAL A 37 -2.32 15.96 18.01
C VAL A 37 -2.29 17.40 17.50
N THR A 38 -2.06 17.60 16.20
CA THR A 38 -2.16 18.92 15.55
C THR A 38 -3.62 19.32 15.22
N PHE A 39 -4.57 18.44 15.54
CA PHE A 39 -5.99 18.65 15.36
C PHE A 39 -6.51 19.78 16.24
N GLY A 40 -7.16 20.78 15.63
CA GLY A 40 -7.79 21.89 16.34
C GLY A 40 -7.07 23.24 16.26
N THR A 41 -5.81 23.28 15.81
CA THR A 41 -5.09 24.55 15.63
C THR A 41 -5.01 25.00 14.18
N LEU A 42 -4.67 24.10 13.24
CA LEU A 42 -4.44 24.45 11.83
C LEU A 42 -4.94 23.41 10.81
N SER A 43 -5.32 22.22 11.26
CA SER A 43 -5.58 21.10 10.35
C SER A 43 -6.94 21.23 9.66
N LEU A 44 -6.93 21.41 8.33
CA LEU A 44 -8.08 21.18 7.49
C LEU A 44 -8.52 19.72 7.69
N TRP A 45 -9.77 19.50 8.13
CA TRP A 45 -10.40 18.19 8.38
C TRP A 45 -10.21 17.17 7.24
N ILE A 46 -9.88 17.65 6.05
CA ILE A 46 -9.53 16.87 4.86
C ILE A 46 -8.37 15.90 5.11
N ILE A 47 -7.30 16.34 5.79
CA ILE A 47 -6.08 15.54 6.00
C ILE A 47 -6.34 14.32 6.90
N PRO A 48 -6.89 14.47 8.12
CA PRO A 48 -7.19 13.33 8.98
C PRO A 48 -8.26 12.41 8.37
N ALA A 49 -9.21 12.95 7.60
CA ALA A 49 -10.15 12.11 6.84
C ALA A 49 -9.42 11.27 5.78
N ALA A 50 -8.52 11.87 4.98
CA ALA A 50 -7.71 11.17 3.99
C ALA A 50 -6.82 10.08 4.63
N TYR A 51 -6.24 10.35 5.80
CA TYR A 51 -5.52 9.36 6.60
C TYR A 51 -6.42 8.19 7.01
N ALA A 52 -7.61 8.47 7.56
CA ALA A 52 -8.53 7.42 7.99
C ALA A 52 -8.94 6.51 6.82
N PHE A 53 -9.24 7.09 5.66
CA PHE A 53 -9.55 6.32 4.44
C PHE A 53 -8.34 5.50 3.95
N SER A 54 -7.14 6.08 3.99
CA SER A 54 -5.90 5.40 3.61
C SER A 54 -5.59 4.23 4.53
N LEU A 55 -5.74 4.42 5.84
CA LEU A 55 -5.55 3.39 6.84
C LEU A 55 -6.57 2.25 6.66
N ALA A 56 -7.85 2.59 6.45
CA ALA A 56 -8.90 1.60 6.18
C ALA A 56 -8.61 0.79 4.91
N HIS A 57 -8.12 1.45 3.85
CA HIS A 57 -7.71 0.79 2.62
C HIS A 57 -6.54 -0.18 2.84
N ASN A 58 -5.48 0.29 3.53
CA ASN A 58 -4.30 -0.52 3.84
C ASN A 58 -4.64 -1.72 4.73
N ILE A 59 -5.47 -1.53 5.76
CA ILE A 59 -5.96 -2.62 6.62
C ILE A 59 -6.78 -3.62 5.81
N THR A 60 -7.66 -3.14 4.92
CA THR A 60 -8.45 -4.03 4.06
C THR A 60 -7.55 -4.89 3.17
N LEU A 61 -6.50 -4.30 2.60
CA LEU A 61 -5.51 -5.05 1.80
C LEU A 61 -4.74 -6.06 2.63
N LEU A 62 -4.33 -5.70 3.85
CA LEU A 62 -3.66 -6.62 4.77
C LEU A 62 -4.56 -7.79 5.16
N VAL A 63 -5.82 -7.53 5.51
CA VAL A 63 -6.78 -8.57 5.89
C VAL A 63 -7.05 -9.50 4.71
N LEU A 64 -7.22 -8.94 3.50
CA LEU A 64 -7.42 -9.74 2.30
C LEU A 64 -6.17 -10.57 1.96
N SER A 65 -4.98 -10.00 2.09
CA SER A 65 -3.70 -10.69 1.88
C SER A 65 -3.48 -11.81 2.91
N ALA A 66 -3.76 -11.56 4.19
CA ALA A 66 -3.67 -12.56 5.25
C ALA A 66 -4.69 -13.68 5.05
N LYS A 67 -5.92 -13.34 4.66
CA LYS A 67 -6.97 -14.32 4.35
C LYS A 67 -6.58 -15.21 3.18
N GLU A 68 -5.93 -14.65 2.16
CA GLU A 68 -5.41 -15.41 1.02
C GLU A 68 -4.25 -16.34 1.43
N ARG A 69 -3.38 -15.88 2.33
CA ARG A 69 -2.28 -16.67 2.90
C ARG A 69 -2.76 -17.89 3.70
N ASN A 70 -3.92 -17.82 4.34
CA ASN A 70 -4.46 -18.91 5.15
C ASN A 70 -5.33 -19.90 4.37
N ARG A 71 -5.59 -19.68 3.07
CA ARG A 71 -6.39 -20.61 2.26
C ARG A 71 -5.59 -21.85 1.85
N PRO A 72 -6.22 -23.04 1.84
CA PRO A 72 -5.58 -24.27 1.37
C PRO A 72 -5.18 -24.14 -0.11
N PRO A 73 -4.11 -24.83 -0.55
CA PRO A 73 -3.59 -24.73 -1.93
C PRO A 73 -4.65 -25.01 -3.00
N GLU A 74 -5.54 -25.96 -2.75
CA GLU A 74 -6.62 -26.35 -3.65
C GLU A 74 -7.60 -25.18 -3.93
N ALA A 75 -7.88 -24.36 -2.91
CA ALA A 75 -8.75 -23.19 -3.03
C ALA A 75 -8.05 -21.96 -3.64
N ARG A 76 -6.73 -22.02 -3.86
CA ARG A 76 -5.98 -20.96 -4.56
C ARG A 76 -5.97 -21.14 -6.07
N ASN A 77 -6.23 -22.36 -6.56
CA ASN A 77 -6.23 -22.65 -7.98
C ASN A 77 -7.35 -21.84 -8.68
N GLY A 78 -6.94 -20.82 -9.44
CA GLY A 78 -7.84 -19.97 -10.24
C GLY A 78 -8.33 -18.69 -9.56
N MET A 79 -7.94 -18.41 -8.31
CA MET A 79 -8.32 -17.16 -7.67
C MET A 79 -7.24 -16.09 -7.86
N LEU A 80 -7.60 -14.99 -8.52
CA LEU A 80 -6.71 -13.84 -8.65
C LEU A 80 -6.40 -13.26 -7.27
N PRO A 81 -5.13 -12.87 -7.00
CA PRO A 81 -4.76 -12.30 -5.73
C PRO A 81 -5.60 -11.06 -5.45
N ALA A 82 -5.97 -10.86 -4.19
CA ALA A 82 -6.92 -9.81 -3.82
C ALA A 82 -6.45 -8.40 -4.24
N THR A 83 -5.14 -8.20 -4.31
CA THR A 83 -4.46 -6.99 -4.80
C THR A 83 -4.66 -6.72 -6.30
N SER A 84 -5.00 -7.75 -7.08
CA SER A 84 -5.19 -7.66 -8.55
C SER A 84 -6.63 -7.29 -8.95
N LYS A 85 -7.55 -7.18 -8.00
CA LYS A 85 -8.92 -6.73 -8.29
C LYS A 85 -8.91 -5.30 -8.81
N LYS A 86 -9.58 -5.05 -9.93
CA LYS A 86 -9.70 -3.71 -10.56
C LYS A 86 -10.13 -2.64 -9.55
N GLY A 87 -11.04 -2.97 -8.64
CA GLY A 87 -11.50 -2.04 -7.59
C GLY A 87 -10.40 -1.58 -6.65
N SER A 88 -9.46 -2.46 -6.27
CA SER A 88 -8.33 -2.08 -5.41
C SER A 88 -7.40 -1.10 -6.12
N ILE A 89 -7.13 -1.34 -7.41
CA ILE A 89 -6.28 -0.47 -8.23
C ILE A 89 -6.91 0.92 -8.35
N VAL A 90 -8.21 0.99 -8.69
CA VAL A 90 -8.94 2.26 -8.80
C VAL A 90 -8.94 3.00 -7.46
N CYS A 91 -9.19 2.30 -6.36
CA CYS A 91 -9.19 2.91 -5.02
C CYS A 91 -7.81 3.47 -4.65
N ALA A 92 -6.72 2.74 -4.93
CA ALA A 92 -5.36 3.23 -4.69
C ALA A 92 -5.04 4.50 -5.49
N TRP A 93 -5.46 4.57 -6.76
CA TRP A 93 -5.30 5.79 -7.58
C TRP A 93 -6.11 6.97 -7.04
N LEU A 94 -7.37 6.74 -6.62
CA LEU A 94 -8.19 7.78 -6.03
C LEU A 94 -7.57 8.32 -4.74
N LEU A 95 -7.06 7.43 -3.88
CA LEU A 95 -6.34 7.82 -2.67
C LEU A 95 -5.09 8.63 -3.01
N MET A 96 -4.28 8.18 -3.98
CA MET A 96 -3.09 8.92 -4.43
C MET A 96 -3.45 10.34 -4.91
N LEU A 97 -4.49 10.50 -5.72
CA LEU A 97 -4.96 11.80 -6.19
C LEU A 97 -5.48 12.67 -5.05
N SER A 98 -6.20 12.08 -4.10
CA SER A 98 -6.69 12.79 -2.92
C SER A 98 -5.54 13.32 -2.04
N TRP A 99 -4.47 12.53 -1.88
CA TRP A 99 -3.26 12.96 -1.20
C TRP A 99 -2.52 14.06 -1.94
N LEU A 100 -2.43 13.97 -3.26
CA LEU A 100 -1.81 15.00 -4.08
C LEU A 100 -2.57 16.33 -3.95
N ALA A 101 -3.90 16.28 -4.04
CA ALA A 101 -4.75 17.45 -3.83
C ALA A 101 -4.59 18.02 -2.41
N GLY A 102 -4.56 17.16 -1.39
CA GLY A 102 -4.31 17.54 -0.01
C GLY A 102 -2.95 18.24 0.17
N ALA A 103 -1.87 17.68 -0.38
CA ALA A 103 -0.53 18.25 -0.31
C ALA A 103 -0.43 19.61 -1.02
N ILE A 104 -1.05 19.76 -2.20
CA ILE A 104 -1.11 21.03 -2.93
C ILE A 104 -1.88 22.08 -2.12
N MET A 105 -3.04 21.72 -1.58
CA MET A 105 -3.83 22.61 -0.73
C MET A 105 -3.06 23.05 0.52
N LEU A 106 -2.35 22.13 1.17
CA LEU A 106 -1.47 22.41 2.33
C LEU A 106 -0.34 23.37 1.95
N ALA A 107 0.29 23.17 0.80
CA ALA A 107 1.37 24.03 0.31
C ALA A 107 0.86 25.44 0.03
N ILE A 108 -0.27 25.58 -0.68
CA ILE A 108 -0.90 26.89 -0.95
C ILE A 108 -1.27 27.58 0.36
N PHE A 109 -1.93 26.87 1.28
CA PHE A 109 -2.32 27.40 2.58
C PHE A 109 -1.11 27.89 3.38
N THR A 110 -0.03 27.10 3.41
CA THR A 110 1.22 27.46 4.09
C THR A 110 1.83 28.71 3.48
N ILE A 111 1.91 28.79 2.15
CA ILE A 111 2.47 29.96 1.45
C ILE A 111 1.65 31.21 1.74
N VAL A 112 0.31 31.14 1.62
CA VAL A 112 -0.58 32.29 1.83
C VAL A 112 -0.55 32.77 3.28
N VAL A 113 -0.69 31.85 4.24
CA VAL A 113 -0.68 32.20 5.68
C VAL A 113 0.69 32.71 6.12
N SER A 114 1.77 32.23 5.47
CA SER A 114 3.13 32.68 5.79
C SER A 114 3.41 34.15 5.54
N GLN A 115 2.65 34.78 4.64
CA GLN A 115 2.82 36.19 4.33
C GLN A 115 2.28 37.12 5.42
N GLU A 116 1.24 36.69 6.15
CA GLU A 116 0.47 37.64 6.96
C GLU A 116 0.86 37.68 8.44
N LYS A 117 1.17 36.55 9.09
CA LYS A 117 1.40 36.53 10.55
C LYS A 117 2.24 35.34 11.02
N TYR A 118 3.51 35.57 11.34
CA TYR A 118 4.28 34.61 12.15
C TYR A 118 5.02 35.30 13.30
N GLU A 119 4.30 35.54 14.40
CA GLU A 119 4.92 35.92 15.68
C GLU A 119 5.44 34.71 16.47
N ARG A 120 5.11 33.47 16.08
CA ARG A 120 5.54 32.26 16.78
C ARG A 120 6.16 31.20 15.85
N PRO A 121 7.39 30.72 16.12
CA PRO A 121 8.13 29.81 15.26
C PRO A 121 7.47 28.42 15.11
N TYR A 122 6.61 28.01 16.06
CA TYR A 122 5.92 26.73 16.01
C TYR A 122 4.98 26.60 14.80
N PHE A 123 4.33 27.69 14.39
CA PHE A 123 3.41 27.69 13.25
C PHE A 123 4.10 27.48 11.89
N TYR A 124 5.42 27.67 11.82
CA TYR A 124 6.19 27.44 10.61
C TYR A 124 6.56 25.95 10.45
N ILE A 125 6.92 25.26 11.54
CA ILE A 125 7.45 23.89 11.47
C ILE A 125 6.35 22.86 11.19
N VAL A 126 5.18 23.02 11.82
CA VAL A 126 4.08 22.04 11.74
C VAL A 126 3.62 21.78 10.29
N PRO A 127 3.33 22.79 9.45
CA PRO A 127 2.89 22.55 8.07
C PRO A 127 3.94 21.85 7.21
N TRP A 128 5.24 22.12 7.42
CA TRP A 128 6.32 21.42 6.69
C TRP A 128 6.43 19.95 7.08
N VAL A 129 6.21 19.63 8.36
CA VAL A 129 6.16 18.25 8.83
C VAL A 129 4.95 17.52 8.24
N GLU A 130 3.76 18.12 8.29
CA GLU A 130 2.54 17.57 7.68
C GLU A 130 2.69 17.39 6.16
N PHE A 131 3.30 18.35 5.47
CA PHE A 131 3.59 18.25 4.04
C PHE A 131 4.52 17.08 3.73
N SER A 132 5.56 16.87 4.55
CA SER A 132 6.50 15.75 4.39
C SER A 132 5.79 14.40 4.53
N PHE A 133 4.87 14.27 5.50
CA PHE A 133 4.05 13.07 5.65
C PHE A 133 3.09 12.87 4.48
N ALA A 134 2.47 13.94 3.97
CA ALA A 134 1.60 13.85 2.80
C ALA A 134 2.36 13.37 1.55
N ILE A 135 3.56 13.89 1.30
CA ILE A 135 4.42 13.44 0.18
C ILE A 135 4.85 11.98 0.35
N LEU A 136 5.17 11.56 1.57
CA LEU A 136 5.50 10.18 1.87
C LEU A 136 4.31 9.26 1.56
N GLU A 137 3.10 9.62 1.98
CA GLU A 137 1.88 8.85 1.68
C GLU A 137 1.56 8.79 0.18
N VAL A 138 1.75 9.90 -0.57
CA VAL A 138 1.66 9.87 -2.04
C VAL A 138 2.63 8.83 -2.60
N GLY A 139 3.86 8.80 -2.12
CA GLY A 139 4.88 7.84 -2.54
C GLY A 139 4.49 6.39 -2.24
N VAL A 140 4.01 6.12 -1.03
CA VAL A 140 3.54 4.79 -0.61
C VAL A 140 2.36 4.32 -1.46
N MET A 141 1.33 5.16 -1.62
CA MET A 141 0.14 4.82 -2.42
C MET A 141 0.48 4.65 -3.90
N GLY A 142 1.34 5.51 -4.44
CA GLY A 142 1.85 5.40 -5.81
C GLY A 142 2.62 4.10 -6.02
N PHE A 143 3.50 3.74 -5.08
CA PHE A 143 4.26 2.49 -5.14
C PHE A 143 3.32 1.27 -5.08
N LEU A 144 2.35 1.25 -4.16
CA LEU A 144 1.35 0.19 -4.08
C LEU A 144 0.53 0.07 -5.36
N ALA A 145 0.07 1.19 -5.92
CA ALA A 145 -0.67 1.22 -7.18
C ALA A 145 0.16 0.65 -8.34
N VAL A 146 1.43 1.06 -8.46
CA VAL A 146 2.35 0.55 -9.48
C VAL A 146 2.58 -0.95 -9.31
N GLN A 147 2.79 -1.44 -8.08
CA GLN A 147 2.98 -2.87 -7.84
C GLN A 147 1.72 -3.67 -8.19
N CYS A 148 0.54 -3.18 -7.83
CA CYS A 148 -0.73 -3.83 -8.21
C CYS A 148 -0.89 -3.88 -9.75
N VAL A 149 -0.49 -2.83 -10.46
CA VAL A 149 -0.52 -2.81 -11.94
C VAL A 149 0.53 -3.74 -12.53
N ARG A 150 1.76 -3.78 -11.99
CA ARG A 150 2.83 -4.68 -12.43
C ARG A 150 2.41 -6.14 -12.26
N GLU A 151 1.82 -6.47 -11.12
CA GLU A 151 1.33 -7.80 -10.83
C GLU A 151 0.21 -8.21 -11.80
N ARG A 152 -0.75 -7.31 -12.02
CA ARG A 152 -1.82 -7.54 -12.99
C ARG A 152 -1.28 -7.71 -14.42
N ARG A 153 -0.27 -6.92 -14.83
CA ARG A 153 0.37 -7.05 -16.15
C ARG A 153 1.12 -8.37 -16.29
N ARG A 154 1.79 -8.85 -15.23
CA ARG A 154 2.44 -10.17 -15.22
C ARG A 154 1.40 -11.28 -15.43
N ILE A 155 0.28 -11.25 -14.70
CA ILE A 155 -0.78 -12.26 -14.84
C ILE A 155 -1.38 -12.25 -16.26
N ILE A 156 -1.66 -11.07 -16.82
CA ILE A 156 -2.22 -10.96 -18.18
C ILE A 156 -1.19 -11.38 -19.25
N GLY A 157 0.07 -10.99 -19.08
CA GLY A 157 1.16 -11.36 -20.00
C GLY A 157 1.47 -12.85 -19.97
N LEU A 158 1.42 -13.48 -18.80
CA LEU A 158 1.51 -14.93 -18.65
C LEU A 158 0.26 -15.65 -19.16
N GLY A 159 -0.92 -15.01 -19.18
CA GLY A 159 -2.15 -15.61 -19.68
C GLY A 159 -2.08 -16.08 -21.15
N SER A 160 -1.13 -15.58 -21.95
CA SER A 160 -0.90 -16.03 -23.32
C SER A 160 0.12 -17.18 -23.45
N THR A 161 0.90 -17.49 -22.41
CA THR A 161 2.06 -18.42 -22.50
C THR A 161 2.18 -19.42 -21.36
N ALA A 162 1.67 -19.11 -20.17
CA ALA A 162 1.72 -19.96 -18.99
C ALA A 162 0.34 -20.59 -18.74
N LYS A 163 0.20 -21.85 -19.17
CA LYS A 163 -0.88 -22.71 -18.69
C LYS A 163 -0.73 -22.83 -17.16
N TRP A 164 -1.58 -22.15 -16.42
CA TRP A 164 -1.79 -22.32 -14.97
C TRP A 164 -1.97 -23.79 -14.54
N TYR A 165 -2.28 -24.69 -15.49
CA TYR A 165 -2.36 -26.13 -15.33
C TYR A 165 -1.01 -26.85 -15.08
N GLN A 166 0.17 -26.25 -15.34
CA GLN A 166 1.45 -26.96 -15.16
C GLN A 166 1.97 -27.00 -13.71
N LEU A 167 1.42 -26.21 -12.79
CA LEU A 167 1.80 -26.25 -11.37
C LEU A 167 0.98 -27.27 -10.56
N GLY A 168 -0.21 -27.65 -11.03
CA GLY A 168 -1.02 -28.71 -10.41
C GLY A 168 -0.62 -30.14 -10.82
N SER A 169 0.23 -30.29 -11.85
CA SER A 169 0.63 -31.59 -12.39
C SER A 169 1.95 -32.13 -11.82
N PHE A 170 2.58 -31.46 -10.85
CA PHE A 170 3.70 -32.07 -10.11
C PHE A 170 3.13 -33.01 -9.05
N ASN A 171 2.69 -34.18 -9.50
CA ASN A 171 2.34 -35.29 -8.62
C ASN A 171 3.63 -36.05 -8.27
N PRO A 172 4.19 -35.94 -7.04
CA PRO A 172 5.38 -36.70 -6.65
C PRO A 172 5.09 -38.20 -6.42
N GLU A 173 3.85 -38.66 -6.58
CA GLU A 173 3.48 -40.08 -6.41
C GLU A 173 3.91 -40.99 -7.58
N GLY A 174 4.56 -40.44 -8.61
CA GLY A 174 5.03 -41.22 -9.75
C GLY A 174 6.29 -42.07 -9.53
N ASP A 175 6.91 -42.06 -8.35
CA ASP A 175 8.23 -42.66 -8.12
C ASP A 175 8.26 -43.72 -7.00
N ARG A 176 7.19 -44.53 -6.93
CA ARG A 176 7.17 -45.77 -6.13
C ARG A 176 6.66 -46.94 -6.98
N SER A 177 7.49 -47.37 -7.92
CA SER A 177 7.39 -48.70 -8.55
C SER A 177 8.73 -49.39 -8.47
#